data_AF-A0A5F5XM66-F1
#
_entry.id   AF-A0A5F5XM66-F1
#
_cell.length_a   1.000
_cell.length_b   1.000
_cell.length_c   1.000
_cell.angle_alpha   90.00
_cell.angle_beta   90.00
_cell.angle_gamma   90.00
#
_symmetry.space_group_name_H-M   'P 1'
#
loop_
_entity.id
_entity.type
_entity.pdbx_description
1 polymer ?
#
loop_
_entity_poly.entity_id
_entity_poly.type
_entity_poly.pdbx_seq_one_letter_code
_entity_poly.pdbx_strand_id
1 'polypeptide(L)'
;MAEKFDHLEEHLEKFVENIRQLGIIVSDFQPSSQAGLNQKLNFIVTGLQDIDKCRQQLHDITVPLEVFEYIDQGRNPQLYTKECLERALARNEQVKGKIDTMKAFAGHETWSALPPDQPRASFSAPVSSSRAVNDTDLRYFEVPLSVAAT
;
A
#
# COMPACT_ATOMS: atom_id res chain seq x y z
N MET A 1 12.15 -0.66 12.77
CA MET A 1 11.64 -0.54 11.38
C MET A 1 12.13 0.76 10.75
N ALA A 2 11.96 1.93 11.40
CA ALA A 2 12.45 3.22 10.89
C ALA A 2 13.97 3.24 10.61
N GLU A 3 14.80 2.74 11.53
CA GLU A 3 16.27 2.80 11.40
C GLU A 3 16.85 2.20 10.09
N LYS A 4 16.19 1.19 9.52
CA LYS A 4 16.61 0.59 8.24
C LYS A 4 16.38 1.55 7.06
N PHE A 5 15.27 2.28 7.11
CA PHE A 5 14.95 3.29 6.11
C PHE A 5 15.80 4.53 6.28
N ASP A 6 16.04 4.95 7.52
CA ASP A 6 16.91 6.09 7.83
C ASP A 6 18.32 5.88 7.25
N HIS A 7 18.86 4.67 7.35
CA HIS A 7 20.16 4.35 6.77
C HIS A 7 20.17 4.38 5.23
N LEU A 8 19.14 3.82 4.60
CA LEU A 8 19.02 3.87 3.13
C LEU A 8 18.86 5.31 2.65
N GLU A 9 18.03 6.10 3.32
CA GLU A 9 17.79 7.51 3.02
C GLU A 9 19.10 8.31 3.11
N GLU A 10 19.87 8.15 4.19
CA GLU A 10 21.16 8.82 4.36
C GLU A 10 22.13 8.48 3.21
N HIS A 11 22.21 7.22 2.79
CA HIS A 11 23.05 6.81 1.65
C HIS A 11 22.55 7.37 0.33
N LEU A 12 21.24 7.42 0.11
CA LEU A 12 20.63 8.01 -1.09
C LEU A 12 20.90 9.52 -1.16
N GLU A 13 20.73 10.25 -0.06
CA GLU A 13 21.01 11.68 0.01
C GLU A 13 22.48 11.98 -0.27
N LYS A 14 23.39 11.24 0.37
CA LYS A 14 24.84 11.34 0.11
C LYS A 14 25.16 11.03 -1.35
N PHE A 15 24.50 10.05 -1.94
CA PHE A 15 24.70 9.67 -3.33
C PHE A 15 24.24 10.76 -4.30
N VAL A 16 23.05 11.34 -4.09
CA VAL A 16 22.54 12.47 -4.88
C VAL A 16 23.48 13.67 -4.77
N GLU A 17 23.96 13.99 -3.57
CA GLU A 17 24.92 15.08 -3.37
C GLU A 17 26.26 14.79 -4.06
N ASN A 18 26.72 13.53 -4.03
CA ASN A 18 27.92 13.12 -4.74
C ASN A 18 27.81 13.32 -6.26
N ILE A 19 26.65 12.98 -6.85
CA ILE A 19 26.37 13.23 -8.27
C ILE A 19 26.34 14.74 -8.55
N ARG A 20 25.68 15.53 -7.70
CA ARG A 20 25.61 16.99 -7.87
C ARG A 20 27.01 17.62 -7.90
N GLN A 21 27.87 17.22 -6.96
CA GLN A 21 29.26 17.68 -6.90
C GLN A 21 30.07 17.24 -8.12
N LEU A 22 29.88 16.01 -8.62
CA LEU A 22 30.48 15.58 -9.88
C LEU A 22 30.04 16.49 -11.03
N GLY A 23 28.74 16.82 -11.10
CA GLY A 23 28.20 17.75 -12.09
C GLY A 23 28.88 19.13 -12.06
N ILE A 24 29.19 19.66 -10.88
CA ILE A 24 29.94 20.93 -10.73
C ILE A 24 31.36 20.80 -11.28
N ILE A 25 32.10 19.75 -10.89
CA ILE A 25 33.50 19.54 -11.32
C ILE A 25 33.56 19.37 -12.85
N VAL A 26 32.60 18.67 -13.43
CA VAL A 26 32.54 18.47 -14.88
C VAL A 26 32.14 19.75 -15.62
N SER A 27 31.30 20.59 -15.01
CA SER A 27 30.85 21.86 -15.61
C SER A 27 31.97 22.91 -15.68
N ASP A 28 32.90 22.90 -14.72
CA ASP A 28 34.08 23.79 -14.69
C ASP A 28 35.37 22.97 -14.56
N PHE A 29 35.60 22.10 -15.55
CA PHE A 29 36.73 21.19 -15.51
C PHE A 29 38.06 21.90 -15.75
N GLN A 30 39.00 21.72 -14.82
CA GLN A 30 40.40 22.14 -14.94
C GLN A 30 41.34 20.91 -14.94
N PRO A 31 42.48 20.91 -15.64
CA PRO A 31 43.43 19.78 -15.62
C PRO A 31 43.89 19.36 -14.22
N SER A 32 43.99 20.32 -13.29
CA SER A 32 44.30 20.07 -11.87
C SER A 32 43.17 19.35 -11.12
N SER A 33 41.92 19.45 -11.60
CA SER A 33 40.74 18.84 -10.99
C SER A 33 40.54 17.35 -11.34
N GLN A 34 41.32 16.81 -12.28
CA GLN A 34 41.22 15.41 -12.73
C GLN A 34 41.32 14.40 -11.57
N ALA A 35 42.22 14.66 -10.60
CA ALA A 35 42.35 13.80 -9.43
C ALA A 35 41.08 13.79 -8.58
N GLY A 36 40.46 14.96 -8.36
CA GLY A 36 39.20 15.11 -7.65
C GLY A 36 38.03 14.45 -8.37
N LEU A 37 37.99 14.54 -9.71
CA LEU A 37 37.00 13.87 -10.55
C LEU A 37 37.11 12.35 -10.43
N ASN A 38 38.32 11.78 -10.55
CA ASN A 38 38.54 10.34 -10.42
C ASN A 38 38.15 9.83 -9.03
N GLN A 39 38.51 10.58 -7.98
CA GLN A 39 38.10 10.27 -6.62
C GLN A 39 36.57 10.29 -6.49
N LYS A 40 35.89 11.26 -7.11
CA LYS A 40 34.44 11.38 -7.06
C LYS A 40 33.73 10.26 -7.80
N LEU A 41 34.24 9.85 -8.96
CA LEU A 41 33.75 8.68 -9.69
C LEU A 41 33.85 7.42 -8.84
N ASN A 42 34.98 7.21 -8.16
CA ASN A 42 35.13 6.08 -7.24
C ASN A 42 34.10 6.13 -6.11
N PHE A 43 33.84 7.31 -5.52
CA PHE A 43 32.79 7.46 -4.51
C PHE A 43 31.38 7.16 -5.02
N ILE A 44 31.07 7.47 -6.28
CA ILE A 44 29.79 7.13 -6.89
C ILE A 44 29.68 5.61 -7.06
N VAL A 45 30.74 4.95 -7.53
CA VAL A 45 30.79 3.48 -7.66
C VAL A 45 30.60 2.81 -6.29
N THR A 46 31.31 3.25 -5.26
CA THR A 46 31.15 2.70 -3.90
C THR A 46 29.77 3.04 -3.33
N GLY A 47 29.25 4.24 -3.58
CA GLY A 47 27.91 4.64 -3.15
C GLY A 47 26.81 3.76 -3.72
N LEU A 48 26.90 3.40 -5.01
CA LEU A 48 25.97 2.43 -5.62
C LEU A 48 26.06 1.05 -4.96
N GLN A 49 27.27 0.58 -4.64
CA GLN A 49 27.47 -0.69 -3.95
C GLN A 49 26.87 -0.66 -2.53
N ASP A 50 27.01 0.44 -1.81
CA ASP A 50 26.46 0.58 -0.46
C ASP A 50 24.94 0.67 -0.46
N ILE A 51 24.34 1.36 -1.44
CA ILE A 51 22.88 1.36 -1.65
C ILE A 51 22.38 -0.06 -1.96
N ASP A 52 23.07 -0.82 -2.82
CA ASP A 52 22.68 -2.20 -3.14
C ASP A 52 22.78 -3.14 -1.93
N LYS A 53 23.74 -2.95 -1.02
CA LYS A 53 23.79 -3.68 0.27
C LYS A 53 22.58 -3.35 1.14
N CYS A 54 22.13 -2.09 1.17
CA CYS A 54 20.96 -1.67 1.95
C CYS A 54 19.67 -2.34 1.46
N ARG A 55 19.57 -2.66 0.16
CA ARG A 55 18.45 -3.42 -0.42
C ARG A 55 18.20 -4.74 0.32
N GLN A 56 19.26 -5.41 0.78
CA GLN A 56 19.14 -6.71 1.46
C GLN A 56 18.37 -6.63 2.78
N GLN A 57 18.30 -5.43 3.38
CA GLN A 57 17.63 -5.20 4.65
C GLN A 57 16.13 -4.90 4.48
N LEU A 58 15.67 -4.69 3.23
CA LEU A 58 14.34 -4.21 2.84
C LEU A 58 13.53 -5.24 2.03
N HIS A 59 13.95 -6.52 2.02
CA HIS A 59 13.29 -7.58 1.26
C HIS A 59 11.82 -7.82 1.64
N ASP A 60 11.42 -7.35 2.82
CA ASP A 60 10.11 -7.48 3.42
C ASP A 60 9.06 -6.52 2.82
N ILE A 61 9.46 -5.61 1.93
CA ILE A 61 8.61 -4.53 1.41
C ILE A 61 8.33 -4.76 -0.08
N THR A 62 7.05 -4.76 -0.44
CA THR A 62 6.61 -4.79 -1.84
C THR A 62 5.96 -3.45 -2.19
N VAL A 63 6.49 -2.79 -3.21
CA VAL A 63 5.93 -1.53 -3.74
C VAL A 63 5.05 -1.86 -4.95
N PRO A 64 3.76 -1.48 -4.96
CA PRO A 64 2.89 -1.66 -6.12
C PRO A 64 3.42 -0.93 -7.34
N LEU A 65 3.33 -1.55 -8.52
CA LEU A 65 3.87 -0.98 -9.76
C LEU A 65 3.17 0.33 -10.14
N GLU A 66 1.90 0.46 -9.80
CA GLU A 66 1.08 1.64 -10.04
C GLU A 66 1.65 2.87 -9.36
N VAL A 67 2.39 2.71 -8.25
CA VAL A 67 3.04 3.84 -7.54
C VAL A 67 4.14 4.46 -8.40
N PHE A 68 4.84 3.68 -9.23
CA PHE A 68 5.90 4.20 -10.10
C PHE A 68 5.35 5.21 -11.10
N GLU A 69 4.13 5.04 -11.59
CA GLU A 69 3.49 5.99 -12.50
C GLU A 69 3.30 7.38 -11.85
N TYR A 70 2.99 7.43 -10.54
CA TYR A 70 2.90 8.71 -9.82
C TYR A 70 4.29 9.35 -9.69
N ILE A 71 5.34 8.55 -9.42
CA ILE A 71 6.72 9.03 -9.29
C ILE A 71 7.22 9.60 -10.62
N ASP A 72 7.04 8.87 -11.72
CA ASP A 72 7.51 9.27 -13.06
C ASP A 72 6.82 10.56 -13.55
N GLN A 73 5.57 10.77 -13.15
CA GLN A 73 4.81 12.00 -13.43
C GLN A 73 5.12 13.15 -12.46
N GLY A 74 6.00 12.95 -11.46
CA GLY A 74 6.30 13.93 -10.43
C GLY A 74 5.15 14.19 -9.45
N ARG A 75 4.18 13.28 -9.36
CA ARG A 75 3.05 13.33 -8.40
C ARG A 75 3.45 12.69 -7.08
N ASN A 76 2.76 13.07 -6.01
CA ASN A 76 2.99 12.48 -4.70
C ASN A 76 2.48 11.02 -4.65
N PRO A 77 3.33 10.01 -4.35
CA PRO A 77 2.94 8.61 -4.20
C PRO A 77 1.82 8.35 -3.18
N GLN A 78 1.66 9.22 -2.17
CA GLN A 78 0.60 9.11 -1.18
C GLN A 78 -0.81 9.28 -1.77
N LEU A 79 -0.92 9.90 -2.95
CA LEU A 79 -2.18 9.98 -3.69
C LEU A 79 -2.67 8.60 -4.11
N TYR A 80 -1.76 7.69 -4.50
CA TYR A 80 -2.12 6.31 -4.79
C TYR A 80 -2.73 5.61 -3.57
N THR A 81 -2.09 5.77 -2.40
CA THR A 81 -2.59 5.20 -1.14
C THR A 81 -3.99 5.72 -0.84
N LYS A 82 -4.20 7.03 -0.98
CA LYS A 82 -5.51 7.66 -0.80
C LYS A 82 -6.56 7.09 -1.76
N GLU A 83 -6.27 7.04 -3.06
CA GLU A 83 -7.20 6.52 -4.07
C GLU A 83 -7.50 5.02 -3.88
N CYS A 84 -6.54 4.25 -3.39
CA CYS A 84 -6.75 2.85 -3.04
C CYS A 84 -7.74 2.71 -1.88
N LEU A 85 -7.57 3.51 -0.82
CA LEU A 85 -8.48 3.55 0.32
C LEU A 85 -9.89 4.00 -0.08
N GLU A 86 -10.01 5.05 -0.88
CA GLU A 86 -11.30 5.56 -1.37
C GLU A 86 -12.02 4.52 -2.24
N ARG A 87 -11.30 3.84 -3.14
CA ARG A 87 -11.87 2.75 -3.94
C ARG A 87 -12.30 1.57 -3.08
N ALA A 88 -11.52 1.20 -2.07
CA ALA A 88 -11.88 0.13 -1.14
C ALA A 88 -13.14 0.48 -0.35
N LEU A 89 -13.25 1.72 0.15
CA LEU A 89 -14.43 2.22 0.86
C LEU A 89 -15.67 2.20 -0.04
N ALA A 90 -15.58 2.77 -1.24
CA ALA A 90 -16.69 2.77 -2.19
C ALA A 90 -17.15 1.35 -2.57
N ARG A 91 -16.21 0.42 -2.77
CA ARG A 91 -16.55 -0.99 -3.00
C ARG A 91 -17.20 -1.64 -1.78
N ASN A 92 -16.74 -1.34 -0.57
CA ASN A 92 -17.33 -1.87 0.65
C ASN A 92 -18.78 -1.41 0.81
N GLU A 93 -19.05 -0.11 0.64
CA GLU A 93 -20.41 0.44 0.66
C GLU A 93 -21.30 -0.18 -0.42
N GLN A 94 -20.77 -0.34 -1.63
CA GLN A 94 -21.49 -0.99 -2.73
C GLN A 94 -21.85 -2.45 -2.40
N VAL A 95 -20.90 -3.22 -1.87
CA VAL A 95 -21.13 -4.63 -1.50
C VAL A 95 -22.12 -4.72 -0.34
N LYS A 96 -22.01 -3.84 0.66
CA LYS A 96 -22.98 -3.74 1.75
C LYS A 96 -24.40 -3.48 1.23
N GLY A 97 -24.57 -2.50 0.34
CA GLY A 97 -25.88 -2.22 -0.28
C GLY A 97 -26.46 -3.41 -1.05
N LYS A 98 -25.62 -4.17 -1.76
CA LYS A 98 -26.04 -5.41 -2.43
C LYS A 98 -26.49 -6.48 -1.42
N ILE A 99 -25.74 -6.67 -0.33
CA ILE A 99 -26.10 -7.61 0.75
C ILE A 99 -27.43 -7.21 1.38
N ASP A 100 -27.61 -5.93 1.70
CA ASP A 100 -28.83 -5.43 2.34
C ASP A 100 -30.05 -5.60 1.43
N THR A 101 -29.90 -5.34 0.13
CA THR A 101 -30.95 -5.58 -0.88
C THR A 101 -31.32 -7.06 -0.97
N MET A 102 -30.32 -7.94 -0.99
CA MET A 102 -30.53 -9.39 -1.06
C MET A 102 -31.20 -9.94 0.20
N LYS A 103 -30.83 -9.43 1.39
CA LYS A 103 -31.49 -9.77 2.65
C LYS A 103 -32.95 -9.30 2.69
N ALA A 104 -33.22 -8.08 2.23
CA ALA A 104 -34.57 -7.54 2.16
C ALA A 104 -35.46 -8.36 1.21
N PHE A 105 -34.91 -8.76 0.06
CA PHE A 105 -35.61 -9.62 -0.89
C PHE A 105 -35.93 -11.00 -0.29
N ALA A 106 -34.95 -11.66 0.31
CA ALA A 106 -35.16 -12.95 0.98
C ALA A 106 -36.22 -12.85 2.10
N GLY A 107 -36.19 -11.78 2.91
CA GLY A 107 -37.20 -11.54 3.94
C GLY A 107 -38.62 -11.33 3.38
N HIS A 108 -38.75 -10.61 2.26
CA HIS A 108 -40.02 -10.39 1.59
C HIS A 108 -40.60 -11.68 0.98
N GLU A 109 -39.77 -12.49 0.30
CA GLU A 109 -40.20 -13.79 -0.23
C GLU A 109 -40.66 -14.72 0.90
N THR A 110 -39.90 -14.76 1.99
CA THR A 110 -40.26 -15.55 3.18
C THR A 110 -41.58 -15.10 3.81
N TRP A 111 -41.86 -13.78 3.83
CA TRP A 111 -43.13 -13.23 4.31
C TRP A 111 -44.31 -13.54 3.38
N SER A 112 -44.07 -13.53 2.06
CA SER A 112 -45.10 -13.80 1.06
C SER A 112 -45.47 -15.28 0.91
N ALA A 113 -44.59 -16.20 1.32
CA ALA A 113 -44.79 -17.64 1.24
C ALA A 113 -45.46 -18.26 2.49
N LEU A 114 -45.76 -17.47 3.53
CA LEU A 114 -46.38 -17.95 4.78
C LEU A 114 -47.91 -18.10 4.63
N PRO A 115 -48.49 -19.29 4.93
CA PRO A 115 -49.94 -19.49 4.92
C PRO A 115 -50.64 -18.65 6.01
N PRO A 116 -51.89 -18.22 5.79
CA PRO A 116 -52.57 -17.21 6.61
C PRO A 116 -52.81 -17.59 8.08
N ASP A 117 -52.70 -18.88 8.45
CA ASP A 117 -53.07 -19.41 9.77
C ASP A 117 -51.90 -19.74 10.70
N GLN A 118 -50.64 -19.47 10.34
CA GLN A 118 -49.52 -19.65 11.26
C GLN A 118 -49.21 -18.36 12.04
N PRO A 119 -48.92 -18.45 13.36
CA PRO A 119 -48.54 -17.29 14.14
C PRO A 119 -47.30 -16.67 13.51
N ARG A 120 -47.45 -15.41 13.07
CA ARG A 120 -46.35 -14.61 12.53
C ARG A 120 -45.20 -14.71 13.51
N ALA A 121 -44.08 -15.31 13.10
CA ALA A 121 -42.89 -15.34 13.91
C ALA A 121 -42.52 -13.88 14.21
N SER A 122 -42.69 -13.45 15.46
CA SER A 122 -42.15 -12.20 15.94
C SER A 122 -40.65 -12.38 15.92
N PHE A 123 -40.03 -12.03 14.80
CA PHE A 123 -38.58 -11.91 14.75
C PHE A 123 -38.25 -10.74 15.67
N SER A 124 -37.85 -11.04 16.90
CA SER A 124 -37.20 -10.04 17.73
C SER A 124 -35.98 -9.62 16.92
N ALA A 125 -35.98 -8.36 16.48
CA ALA A 125 -34.78 -7.78 15.87
C ALA A 125 -33.63 -8.11 16.82
N PRO A 126 -32.51 -8.72 16.34
CA PRO A 126 -31.34 -8.83 17.18
C PRO A 126 -31.02 -7.40 17.60
N VAL A 127 -31.13 -7.14 18.91
CA VAL A 127 -30.84 -5.84 19.48
C VAL A 127 -29.52 -5.38 18.89
N SER A 128 -29.53 -4.21 18.26
CA SER A 128 -28.33 -3.52 17.81
C SER A 128 -27.54 -3.14 19.06
N SER A 129 -26.90 -4.12 19.70
CA SER A 129 -25.86 -3.85 20.66
C SER A 129 -24.75 -3.23 19.83
N SER A 130 -24.53 -1.92 20.03
CA SER A 130 -23.28 -1.25 19.72
C SER A 130 -22.16 -1.99 20.43
N ARG A 131 -21.78 -3.14 19.92
CA ARG A 131 -20.51 -3.77 20.25
C ARG A 131 -19.53 -2.97 19.41
N ALA A 132 -18.80 -2.09 20.09
CA ALA A 132 -17.51 -1.63 19.60
C ALA A 132 -16.83 -2.83 18.94
N VAL A 133 -16.42 -2.66 17.69
CA VAL A 133 -15.65 -3.64 16.95
C VAL A 133 -14.38 -3.86 17.75
N ASN A 134 -14.42 -4.80 18.69
CA ASN A 134 -13.25 -5.23 19.41
C ASN A 134 -12.37 -5.93 18.37
N ASP A 135 -11.08 -5.60 18.41
CA ASP A 135 -9.95 -6.08 17.62
C ASP A 135 -9.85 -7.62 17.40
N THR A 136 -10.79 -8.39 17.95
CA THR A 136 -10.84 -9.85 17.89
C THR A 136 -11.71 -10.40 16.76
N ASP A 137 -12.47 -9.57 16.03
CA ASP A 137 -13.37 -10.01 14.94
C ASP A 137 -12.73 -9.96 13.53
N LEU A 138 -11.40 -9.90 13.46
CA LEU A 138 -10.64 -10.08 12.21
C LEU A 138 -10.62 -11.55 11.73
N ARG A 139 -11.22 -12.49 12.47
CA ARG A 139 -11.19 -13.92 12.10
C ARG A 139 -12.19 -14.35 11.02
N TYR A 140 -13.04 -13.44 10.54
CA TYR A 140 -13.84 -13.69 9.33
C TYR A 140 -13.21 -13.14 8.04
N PHE A 141 -11.99 -12.60 8.14
CA PHE A 141 -11.19 -12.13 7.01
C PHE A 141 -9.97 -13.01 6.73
N GLU A 142 -10.02 -14.31 7.01
CA GLU A 142 -9.12 -15.25 6.33
C GLU A 142 -9.74 -15.62 4.98
N VAL A 143 -9.36 -14.86 3.94
CA VAL A 143 -9.36 -15.40 2.58
C VAL A 143 -8.31 -16.52 2.58
N PRO A 144 -8.65 -17.80 2.34
CA PRO A 144 -7.62 -18.80 2.17
C PRO A 144 -6.85 -18.49 0.89
N LEU A 145 -5.68 -17.88 1.06
CA LEU A 145 -4.62 -17.82 0.07
C LEU A 145 -3.98 -19.21 -0.02
N SER A 146 -4.53 -20.06 -0.89
CA SER A 146 -3.88 -21.26 -1.45
C SER A 146 -4.58 -21.58 -2.78
N VAL A 147 -4.07 -21.05 -3.90
CA VAL A 147 -3.27 -21.80 -4.89
C VAL A 147 -3.95 -23.09 -5.37
N ALA A 148 -4.45 -23.09 -6.60
CA ALA A 148 -3.94 -23.99 -7.63
C ALA A 148 -4.54 -23.63 -9.00
N ALA A 149 -3.62 -23.44 -9.95
CA ALA A 149 -3.83 -23.34 -11.37
C ALA A 149 -4.75 -24.44 -11.93
N THR A 150 -5.50 -24.09 -12.99
CA THR A 150 -5.63 -24.93 -14.18
C THR A 150 -5.71 -24.00 -15.38
#